data_AF-A0A6N8WCC7-F1
#
_entry.id   AF-A0A6N8WCC7-F1
#
_cell.length_a   1.000
_cell.length_b   1.000
_cell.length_c   1.000
_cell.angle_alpha   90.00
_cell.angle_beta   90.00
_cell.angle_gamma   90.00
#
_symmetry.space_group_name_H-M   'P 1'
#
loop_
_entity.id
_entity.type
_entity.pdbx_description
1 polymer ?
#
loop_
_entity_poly.entity_id
_entity_poly.type
_entity_poly.pdbx_seq_one_letter_code
_entity_poly.pdbx_strand_id
1 'polypeptide(L)'
;MRAADNESSSYAGVIYLTYLPATRSFQRQPGRRHFMRAIGVRELKTHASEIMRKVREERVSYTITYRGKPVGVLLPLEENGDVAQEKEQDPWSKLEKIREKMALMPRPEKTLAEALSEMRR
;
A
#
# COMPACT_ATOMS: atom_id res chain seq x y z
N MET A 1 -45.51 17.65 11.24
CA MET A 1 -44.50 18.30 12.12
C MET A 1 -43.16 17.58 11.88
N ARG A 2 -42.40 18.08 10.90
CA ARG A 2 -41.07 17.62 10.46
C ARG A 2 -40.36 18.80 9.81
N ALA A 3 -39.04 18.71 9.76
CA ALA A 3 -38.05 19.66 9.30
C ALA A 3 -37.52 20.60 10.40
N ALA A 4 -36.39 20.21 10.97
CA ALA A 4 -35.39 21.17 11.39
C ALA A 4 -34.34 21.17 10.29
N ASP A 5 -34.53 22.10 9.36
CA ASP A 5 -33.44 22.71 8.62
C ASP A 5 -32.58 23.47 9.64
N ASN A 6 -31.26 23.34 9.56
CA ASN A 6 -30.38 24.33 10.17
C ASN A 6 -29.28 24.69 9.17
N GLU A 7 -29.09 25.99 9.09
CA GLU A 7 -28.45 26.74 8.04
C GLU A 7 -26.93 26.63 8.09
N SER A 8 -26.37 26.55 6.89
CA SER A 8 -25.16 27.23 6.45
C SER A 8 -24.71 28.40 7.34
N SER A 9 -23.54 28.28 7.96
CA SER A 9 -22.64 29.43 8.16
C SER A 9 -21.24 28.94 8.52
N SER A 10 -20.11 29.48 8.05
CA SER A 10 -19.74 30.39 6.98
C SER A 10 -18.26 30.74 7.28
N TYR A 11 -17.35 30.33 6.40
CA TYR A 11 -15.98 30.82 6.13
C TYR A 11 -15.00 31.21 7.27
N ALA A 12 -13.77 30.67 7.21
CA ALA A 12 -12.60 31.45 6.79
C ALA A 12 -11.32 30.58 6.64
N GLY A 13 -10.65 30.76 5.49
CA GLY A 13 -9.29 30.27 5.15
C GLY A 13 -9.30 29.04 4.24
N VAL A 14 -9.71 29.10 2.97
CA VAL A 14 -9.04 29.72 1.79
C VAL A 14 -7.56 29.32 1.64
N ILE A 15 -7.29 28.71 0.47
CA ILE A 15 -6.02 28.50 -0.25
C ILE A 15 -5.16 27.29 0.16
N TYR A 16 -5.22 26.20 -0.61
CA TYR A 16 -4.15 25.80 -1.54
C TYR A 16 -4.70 24.75 -2.53
N LEU A 17 -5.03 25.23 -3.73
CA LEU A 17 -5.13 24.40 -4.92
C LEU A 17 -3.71 24.29 -5.49
N THR A 18 -2.99 23.20 -5.24
CA THR A 18 -1.88 22.77 -6.12
C THR A 18 -1.46 21.34 -5.80
N TYR A 19 -1.37 20.55 -6.86
CA TYR A 19 -0.83 19.19 -6.91
C TYR A 19 0.43 19.00 -6.05
N LEU A 20 0.48 17.93 -5.24
CA LEU A 20 1.62 16.99 -5.24
C LEU A 20 1.19 15.70 -4.51
N PRO A 21 1.44 14.51 -5.09
CA PRO A 21 1.06 13.25 -4.50
C PRO A 21 1.93 13.02 -3.26
N ALA A 22 1.30 12.96 -2.09
CA ALA A 22 1.93 12.35 -0.94
C ALA A 22 2.22 10.89 -1.33
N THR A 23 3.49 10.65 -1.65
CA THR A 23 4.14 9.34 -1.67
C THR A 23 4.02 8.78 -0.26
N ARG A 24 2.83 8.28 0.08
CA ARG A 24 2.62 7.57 1.32
C ARG A 24 3.21 6.19 1.10
N SER A 25 4.53 6.17 1.30
CA SER A 25 5.26 5.09 1.95
C SER A 25 4.53 3.77 1.83
N PHE A 26 4.89 3.01 0.80
CA PHE A 26 4.79 1.56 0.82
C PHE A 26 5.57 1.10 2.06
N GLN A 27 4.91 1.15 3.21
CA GLN A 27 5.35 0.46 4.40
C GLN A 27 5.27 -1.01 3.99
N ARG A 28 6.39 -1.56 3.54
CA ARG A 28 6.75 -2.90 3.96
C ARG A 28 6.52 -2.89 5.47
N GLN A 29 5.49 -3.60 5.92
CA GLN A 29 5.34 -3.94 7.32
C GLN A 29 6.05 -5.28 7.54
N PRO A 30 7.37 -5.33 7.80
CA PRO A 30 7.98 -6.51 8.35
C PRO A 30 7.60 -6.53 9.83
N GLY A 31 6.55 -7.27 10.20
CA GLY A 31 6.17 -7.33 11.62
C GLY A 31 4.84 -7.97 11.95
N ARG A 32 3.94 -8.18 10.99
CA ARG A 32 2.74 -8.99 11.23
C ARG A 32 2.97 -10.37 10.64
N ARG A 33 3.31 -11.33 11.50
CA ARG A 33 3.06 -12.75 11.17
C ARG A 33 1.54 -12.90 11.04
N HIS A 34 0.99 -12.56 9.87
CA HIS A 34 -0.31 -13.08 9.51
C HIS A 34 -0.17 -14.60 9.58
N PHE A 35 -0.87 -15.24 10.51
CA PHE A 35 -0.96 -16.70 10.55
C PHE A 35 -1.62 -17.14 9.25
N MET A 36 -0.80 -17.43 8.24
CA MET A 36 -1.27 -17.90 6.94
C MET A 36 -1.70 -19.35 7.14
N ARG A 37 -3.01 -19.60 7.05
CA ARG A 37 -3.53 -20.96 7.15
C ARG A 37 -3.19 -21.72 5.86
N ALA A 38 -2.59 -22.91 5.99
CA ALA A 38 -2.31 -23.76 4.85
C ALA A 38 -3.57 -24.55 4.46
N ILE A 39 -3.91 -24.53 3.18
CA ILE A 39 -5.02 -25.31 2.61
C ILE A 39 -4.51 -26.15 1.44
N GLY A 40 -5.09 -27.34 1.24
CA GLY A 40 -4.75 -28.18 0.10
C GLY A 40 -5.43 -27.70 -1.19
N VAL A 41 -4.84 -27.95 -2.36
CA VAL A 41 -5.49 -27.67 -3.66
C VAL A 41 -6.85 -28.37 -3.80
N ARG A 42 -7.02 -29.57 -3.22
CA ARG A 42 -8.31 -30.28 -3.23
C ARG A 42 -9.35 -29.58 -2.38
N GLU A 43 -8.98 -29.19 -1.16
CA GLU A 43 -9.84 -28.45 -0.24
C GLU A 43 -10.24 -27.10 -0.83
N LEU A 44 -9.30 -26.39 -1.46
CA LEU A 44 -9.58 -25.16 -2.19
C LEU A 44 -10.62 -25.38 -3.30
N LYS A 45 -10.51 -26.47 -4.06
CA LYS A 45 -11.48 -26.78 -5.13
C LYS A 45 -12.86 -27.11 -4.58
N THR A 46 -12.94 -27.88 -3.49
CA THR A 46 -14.21 -28.31 -2.89
C THR A 46 -14.93 -27.17 -2.17
N HIS A 47 -14.18 -26.29 -1.48
CA HIS A 47 -14.73 -25.24 -0.62
C HIS A 47 -14.41 -23.82 -1.13
N ALA A 48 -14.19 -23.66 -2.44
CA ALA A 48 -13.75 -22.41 -3.05
C ALA A 48 -14.61 -21.21 -2.61
N SER A 49 -15.93 -21.32 -2.72
CA SER A 49 -16.85 -20.23 -2.41
C SER A 49 -16.80 -19.82 -0.94
N GLU A 50 -16.72 -20.78 -0.02
CA GLU A 50 -16.63 -20.51 1.41
C GLU A 50 -15.29 -19.87 1.77
N ILE A 51 -14.19 -20.39 1.20
CA ILE A 51 -12.84 -19.84 1.39
C ILE A 51 -12.79 -18.41 0.88
N MET A 52 -13.30 -18.14 -0.33
CA MET A 52 -13.36 -16.78 -0.89
C MET A 52 -14.22 -15.84 -0.05
N ARG A 53 -15.33 -16.33 0.52
CA ARG A 53 -16.14 -15.56 1.47
C ARG A 53 -15.34 -15.16 2.71
N LYS A 54 -14.60 -16.09 3.31
CA LYS A 54 -13.70 -15.81 4.46
C LYS A 54 -12.58 -14.84 4.09
N VAL A 55 -12.00 -14.96 2.89
CA VAL A 55 -11.00 -13.99 2.40
C VAL A 55 -11.61 -12.60 2.30
N ARG A 56 -12.81 -12.47 1.71
CA ARG A 56 -13.50 -11.19 1.52
C ARG A 56 -14.00 -10.55 2.81
N GLU A 57 -14.74 -11.32 3.61
CA GLU A 57 -15.49 -10.80 4.78
C GLU A 57 -14.60 -10.74 6.03
N GLU A 58 -13.82 -11.79 6.27
CA GLU A 58 -13.00 -11.93 7.48
C GLU A 58 -11.54 -11.49 7.26
N ARG A 59 -11.19 -11.06 6.05
CA ARG A 59 -9.81 -10.67 5.66
C ARG A 59 -8.75 -11.74 6.00
N VAL A 60 -9.11 -13.01 5.84
CA VAL A 60 -8.20 -14.15 6.12
C VAL A 60 -7.26 -14.40 4.94
N SER A 61 -6.00 -14.73 5.24
CA SER A 61 -4.98 -15.12 4.25
C SER A 61 -4.73 -16.62 4.26
N TYR A 62 -4.62 -17.24 3.09
CA TYR A 62 -4.36 -18.67 2.94
C TYR A 62 -3.11 -18.94 2.08
N THR A 63 -2.35 -19.96 2.45
CA THR A 63 -1.32 -20.57 1.60
C THR A 63 -1.88 -21.83 0.95
N ILE A 64 -1.89 -21.87 -0.37
CA ILE A 64 -2.34 -23.03 -1.13
C ILE A 64 -1.18 -24.01 -1.25
N THR A 65 -1.43 -25.29 -0.95
CA THR A 65 -0.43 -26.34 -0.98
C THR A 65 -0.83 -27.50 -1.89
N TYR A 66 0.16 -28.07 -2.60
CA TYR A 66 0.04 -29.31 -3.36
C TYR A 66 1.05 -30.32 -2.84
N ARG A 67 0.57 -31.47 -2.32
CA ARG A 67 1.41 -32.50 -1.67
C ARG A 67 2.32 -31.90 -0.58
N GLY A 68 1.76 -31.01 0.24
CA GLY A 68 2.48 -30.32 1.32
C GLY A 68 3.43 -29.21 0.89
N LYS A 69 3.59 -28.96 -0.42
CA LYS A 69 4.43 -27.88 -0.94
C LYS A 69 3.60 -26.64 -1.27
N PRO A 70 4.00 -25.43 -0.86
CA PRO A 70 3.28 -24.21 -1.21
C PRO A 70 3.34 -23.96 -2.72
N VAL A 71 2.19 -23.62 -3.31
CA VAL A 71 2.04 -23.35 -4.75
C VAL A 71 1.36 -22.02 -5.06
N GLY A 72 0.75 -21.37 -4.06
CA GLY A 72 0.10 -20.08 -4.24
C GLY A 72 -0.42 -19.50 -2.93
N VAL A 73 -0.97 -18.28 -2.99
CA VAL A 73 -1.56 -17.59 -1.84
C VAL A 73 -2.88 -16.95 -2.23
N LEU A 74 -3.81 -16.89 -1.28
CA LEU A 74 -5.02 -16.07 -1.35
C LEU A 74 -4.92 -14.99 -0.29
N LEU A 75 -5.03 -13.74 -0.73
CA LEU A 75 -4.94 -12.56 0.11
C LEU A 75 -6.21 -11.72 -0.10
N PRO A 76 -6.75 -11.09 0.95
CA PRO A 76 -7.76 -10.08 0.77
C PRO A 76 -7.16 -8.89 0.00
N LEU A 77 -7.92 -8.37 -0.96
CA LEU A 77 -7.60 -7.10 -1.59
C LEU A 77 -8.24 -5.98 -0.78
N GLU A 78 -7.55 -4.85 -0.65
CA GLU A 78 -8.17 -3.63 -0.13
C GLU A 78 -9.22 -3.13 -1.14
N GLU A 79 -10.34 -2.57 -0.67
CA GLU A 79 -11.46 -2.15 -1.54
C GLU A 79 -11.10 -1.06 -2.56
N ASN A 80 -9.98 -0.36 -2.33
CA ASN A 80 -9.40 0.62 -3.26
C ASN A 80 -8.22 0.06 -4.07
N GLY A 81 -7.91 -1.22 -3.89
CA GLY A 81 -6.88 -1.93 -4.62
C GLY A 81 -7.45 -2.41 -5.93
N ASP A 82 -7.47 -1.52 -6.92
CA ASP A 82 -7.35 -1.97 -8.30
C ASP A 82 -6.25 -3.04 -8.30
N VAL A 83 -6.54 -4.23 -8.82
CA VAL A 83 -5.50 -5.06 -9.43
C VAL A 83 -5.00 -4.21 -10.58
N ALA A 84 -4.14 -3.24 -10.25
CA ALA A 84 -3.31 -2.58 -11.21
C ALA A 84 -2.54 -3.73 -11.84
N GLN A 85 -3.02 -4.19 -12.99
CA GLN A 85 -2.09 -4.47 -14.06
C GLN A 85 -1.24 -3.22 -14.07
N GLU A 86 -0.07 -3.29 -13.45
CA GLU A 86 0.96 -2.30 -13.63
C GLU A 86 1.13 -2.28 -15.14
N LYS A 87 0.42 -1.37 -15.82
CA LYS A 87 0.81 -0.91 -17.15
C LYS A 87 2.25 -0.58 -16.92
N GLU A 88 3.09 -1.42 -17.50
CA GLU A 88 4.51 -1.53 -17.29
C GLU A 88 5.12 -0.15 -17.48
N GLN A 89 5.04 0.68 -16.44
CA GLN A 89 5.76 1.93 -16.37
C GLN A 89 7.15 1.42 -16.11
N ASP A 90 7.89 1.31 -17.21
CA ASP A 90 9.29 0.93 -17.25
C ASP A 90 9.95 1.39 -15.94
N PRO A 91 10.33 0.46 -15.06
CA PRO A 91 10.90 0.78 -13.76
C PRO A 91 12.07 1.77 -13.87
N TRP A 92 12.78 1.77 -15.00
CA TRP A 92 13.84 2.70 -15.33
C TRP A 92 13.35 4.14 -15.49
N SER A 93 12.24 4.34 -16.20
CA SER A 93 11.56 5.64 -16.33
C SER A 93 11.10 6.22 -14.99
N LYS A 94 10.77 5.38 -13.99
CA LYS A 94 10.46 5.86 -12.62
C LYS A 94 11.71 6.35 -11.90
N LEU A 95 12.85 5.68 -12.10
CA LEU A 95 14.14 6.09 -11.53
C LEU A 95 14.65 7.39 -12.14
N GLU A 96 14.51 7.58 -13.46
CA GLU A 96 14.96 8.82 -14.13
C GLU A 96 14.21 10.05 -13.60
N LYS A 97 12.89 9.94 -13.38
CA LYS A 97 12.09 11.01 -12.75
C LYS A 97 12.58 11.37 -11.34
N ILE A 98 13.05 10.39 -10.58
CA ILE A 98 13.61 10.63 -9.24
C ILE A 98 14.96 11.34 -9.37
N ARG A 99 15.80 10.91 -10.32
CA ARG A 99 17.09 11.55 -10.62
C ARG A 99 16.91 13.01 -11.04
N GLU A 100 15.99 13.32 -11.94
CA GLU A 100 15.68 14.69 -12.36
C GLU A 100 15.23 15.55 -11.17
N LYS A 101 14.35 15.01 -10.33
CA LYS A 101 13.93 15.71 -9.10
C LYS A 101 15.10 15.98 -8.17
N MET A 102 16.00 15.02 -7.99
CA MET A 102 17.21 15.20 -7.18
C MET A 102 18.17 16.22 -7.79
N ALA A 103 18.28 16.29 -9.12
CA ALA A 103 19.14 17.27 -9.80
C ALA A 103 18.66 18.72 -9.60
N LEU A 104 17.35 18.90 -9.39
CA LEU A 104 16.74 20.20 -9.08
C LEU A 104 16.83 20.59 -7.60
N MET A 105 17.20 19.66 -6.71
CA MET A 105 17.33 19.97 -5.29
C MET A 105 18.62 20.76 -5.04
N PRO A 106 18.58 21.80 -4.18
CA PRO A 106 19.79 22.47 -3.71
C PRO A 106 20.75 21.47 -3.06
N ARG A 107 22.06 21.69 -3.22
CA ARG A 107 23.05 20.87 -2.50
C ARG A 107 22.84 21.05 -0.99
N PRO A 108 22.86 19.97 -0.22
CA PRO A 108 22.79 20.07 1.23
C PRO A 108 24.04 20.80 1.76
N GLU A 109 23.85 21.60 2.80
CA GLU A 109 24.93 22.38 3.44
C GLU A 109 26.02 21.49 4.04
N LYS A 110 25.63 20.29 4.48
CA LYS A 110 26.53 19.27 5.03
C LYS A 110 26.59 18.09 4.08
N THR A 111 27.79 17.59 3.88
CA THR A 111 28.00 16.31 3.21
C THR A 111 27.53 15.16 4.10
N LEU A 112 27.24 14.01 3.50
CA LEU A 112 26.87 12.81 4.25
C LEU A 112 27.95 12.41 5.28
N ALA A 113 29.22 12.57 4.92
CA ALA A 113 30.35 12.27 5.82
C ALA A 113 30.36 13.20 7.05
N GLU A 114 30.10 14.50 6.87
CA GLU A 114 30.01 15.46 7.97
C GLU A 114 28.82 15.16 8.89
N ALA A 115 27.64 14.87 8.31
CA ALA A 115 26.45 14.51 9.08
C ALA A 115 26.67 13.23 9.92
N LEU A 116 27.32 12.22 9.36
CA LEU A 116 27.65 10.98 10.08
C LEU A 116 28.72 11.18 11.15
N SER A 117 29.69 12.07 10.91
CA SER A 117 30.74 12.42 11.88
C SER A 117 30.15 13.10 13.12
N GLU A 118 29.17 13.99 12.92
CA GLU A 118 28.46 14.69 14.00
C GLU A 118 27.63 13.73 14.86
N MET A 119 26.98 12.72 14.27
CA MET A 119 26.23 11.70 15.03
C MET A 119 27.10 10.79 15.90
N ARG A 120 28.40 10.69 15.59
CA ARG A 120 29.35 9.82 16.30
C ARG A 120 29.98 10.51 17.52
N ARG A 121 29.88 11.84 17.61
CA ARG A 121 30.51 12.66 18.65
C ARG A 121 29.54 12.94 19.79
#